data_AF-A0A7H0Y2X7-F1
#
_entry.id   AF-A0A7H0Y2X7-F1
#
_cell.length_a   1.000
_cell.length_b   1.000
_cell.length_c   1.000
_cell.angle_alpha   90.00
_cell.angle_beta   90.00
_cell.angle_gamma   90.00
#
_symmetry.space_group_name_H-M   'P 1'
#
loop_
_entity.id
_entity.type
_entity.pdbx_description
1 polymer ?
#
loop_
_entity_poly.entity_id
_entity_poly.type
_entity_poly.pdbx_seq_one_letter_code
_entity_poly.pdbx_strand_id
1 'polypeptide(L)'
;MYKKYWNEDGKRYMIKIDEVRVNTSREHGTTYYKLVQKLKIYQKKKYFLGWKCIYINQWDEEVGVDLNKRIRESTNDCFGK
;
A
#
# COMPACT_ATOMS: atom_id res chain seq x y z
N MET A 1 -12.57 1.37 -5.64
CA MET A 1 -11.57 1.38 -4.55
C MET A 1 -12.27 0.96 -3.25
N TYR A 2 -11.97 -0.24 -2.76
CA TYR A 2 -12.59 -0.80 -1.55
C TYR A 2 -11.69 -0.60 -0.33
N LYS A 3 -12.28 -0.32 0.85
CA LYS A 3 -11.56 -0.18 2.13
C LYS A 3 -12.30 -0.94 3.23
N LYS A 4 -11.55 -1.66 4.06
CA LYS A 4 -12.07 -2.27 5.30
C LYS A 4 -11.13 -1.98 6.45
N TYR A 5 -11.69 -1.82 7.64
CA TYR A 5 -10.96 -1.58 8.88
C TYR A 5 -11.25 -2.71 9.85
N TRP A 6 -10.25 -3.10 10.63
CA TRP A 6 -10.43 -4.03 11.75
C TRP A 6 -9.44 -3.69 12.86
N ASN A 7 -9.68 -4.25 14.04
CA ASN A 7 -8.77 -4.18 15.18
C ASN A 7 -8.32 -5.60 15.52
N GLU A 8 -7.04 -5.77 15.83
CA GLU A 8 -6.43 -7.03 16.24
C GLU A 8 -5.28 -6.71 17.20
N ASP A 9 -5.25 -7.35 18.38
CA ASP A 9 -4.26 -7.11 19.45
C ASP A 9 -4.08 -5.63 19.85
N GLY A 10 -5.19 -4.89 19.95
CA GLY A 10 -5.17 -3.45 20.27
C GLY A 10 -4.59 -2.56 19.16
N LYS A 11 -4.19 -3.15 18.02
CA LYS A 11 -3.72 -2.44 16.83
C LYS A 11 -4.88 -2.31 15.85
N ARG A 12 -4.97 -1.15 15.21
CA ARG A 12 -5.99 -0.86 14.20
C ARG A 12 -5.38 -1.04 12.82
N TYR A 13 -6.09 -1.69 11.91
CA TYR A 13 -5.62 -1.95 10.55
C TYR A 13 -6.59 -1.42 9.51
N MET A 14 -6.07 -1.20 8.30
CA MET A 14 -6.83 -0.82 7.12
C MET A 14 -6.33 -1.62 5.93
N ILE A 15 -7.23 -2.31 5.24
CA ILE A 15 -6.98 -2.90 3.93
C ILE A 15 -7.59 -1.99 2.88
N LYS A 16 -6.87 -1.79 1.79
CA LYS A 16 -7.29 -1.01 0.63
C LYS A 16 -7.06 -1.88 -0.61
N ILE A 17 -8.11 -2.07 -1.40
CA ILE A 17 -8.03 -2.79 -2.67
C ILE A 17 -8.18 -1.76 -3.79
N ASP A 18 -7.11 -1.60 -4.55
CA ASP A 18 -7.01 -0.72 -5.72
C ASP A 18 -6.99 -1.56 -6.98
N GLU A 19 -7.77 -1.17 -7.99
CA GLU A 19 -7.65 -1.74 -9.33
C GLU A 19 -6.62 -0.93 -10.10
N VAL A 20 -5.59 -1.61 -10.59
CA VAL A 20 -4.50 -0.99 -11.34
C VAL A 20 -4.45 -1.62 -12.72
N ARG A 21 -4.37 -0.78 -13.75
CA ARG A 21 -4.11 -1.23 -15.12
C ARG A 21 -2.62 -1.55 -15.24
N VAL A 22 -2.31 -2.79 -15.53
CA VAL A 22 -0.94 -3.26 -15.80
C VAL A 22 -0.82 -3.49 -17.29
N ASN A 23 0.22 -2.95 -17.90
CA ASN A 23 0.54 -3.19 -19.30
C ASN A 23 0.97 -4.65 -19.46
N THR A 24 0.25 -5.42 -20.26
CA THR A 24 0.55 -6.84 -20.47
C THR A 24 1.36 -7.08 -21.72
N SER A 25 1.02 -6.40 -22.83
CA SER A 25 1.69 -6.58 -24.10
C SER A 25 1.39 -5.42 -25.04
N ARG A 26 2.22 -5.28 -26.08
CA ARG A 26 1.99 -4.32 -27.16
C ARG A 26 2.10 -5.07 -28.48
N GLU A 27 0.99 -5.15 -29.21
CA GLU A 27 0.94 -5.80 -30.51
C GLU A 27 0.37 -4.82 -31.54
N HIS A 28 1.00 -4.75 -32.72
CA HIS A 28 0.55 -3.92 -33.85
C HIS A 28 0.18 -2.47 -33.47
N GLY A 29 0.95 -1.85 -32.59
CA GLY A 29 0.73 -0.46 -32.15
C GLY A 29 -0.30 -0.28 -31.05
N THR A 30 -1.04 -1.33 -30.68
CA THR A 30 -2.04 -1.31 -29.60
C THR A 30 -1.44 -1.84 -28.31
N THR A 31 -1.63 -1.10 -27.21
CA THR A 31 -1.19 -1.52 -25.87
C THR A 31 -2.35 -2.18 -25.15
N TYR A 32 -2.16 -3.44 -24.75
CA TYR A 32 -3.15 -4.20 -23.99
C TYR A 32 -2.91 -4.04 -22.50
N TYR A 33 -3.99 -3.82 -21.77
CA TYR A 33 -3.96 -3.65 -20.33
C TYR A 33 -4.80 -4.72 -19.65
N LYS A 34 -4.26 -5.32 -18.59
CA LYS A 34 -5.03 -6.15 -17.67
C LYS A 34 -5.33 -5.36 -16.41
N LEU A 35 -6.58 -5.43 -15.95
CA LEU A 35 -6.95 -4.94 -14.62
C LEU A 35 -6.46 -5.95 -13.59
N VAL A 36 -5.62 -5.48 -12.67
CA VAL A 36 -5.08 -6.27 -11.56
C VAL A 36 -5.52 -5.61 -10.27
N GLN A 37 -6.09 -6.39 -9.35
CA GLN A 37 -6.42 -5.93 -8.01
C GLN A 37 -5.17 -5.97 -7.14
N LYS A 38 -4.74 -4.80 -6.66
CA LYS A 38 -3.65 -4.66 -5.69
C LYS A 38 -4.22 -4.46 -4.30
N LEU A 39 -3.97 -5.45 -3.45
CA LEU A 39 -4.27 -5.41 -2.03
C LEU A 39 -3.16 -4.66 -1.30
N LYS A 40 -3.52 -3.73 -0.42
CA LYS A 40 -2.60 -2.92 0.39
C LYS A 40 -3.06 -2.93 1.84
N ILE A 41 -2.21 -3.39 2.75
CA ILE A 41 -2.50 -3.41 4.19
C ILE A 41 -1.72 -2.29 4.87
N TYR A 42 -2.40 -1.60 5.80
CA TYR A 42 -1.84 -0.53 6.60
C TYR A 42 -2.13 -0.73 8.09
N GLN A 43 -1.17 -0.45 8.95
CA GLN A 43 -1.37 -0.25 10.38
C GLN A 43 -1.77 1.19 10.65
N LYS A 44 -2.87 1.42 11.36
CA LYS A 44 -3.17 2.71 11.97
C LYS A 44 -2.50 2.79 13.35
N LYS A 45 -1.59 3.75 13.52
CA LYS A 45 -1.01 4.12 14.81
C LYS A 45 -1.45 5.52 15.21
N LYS A 46 -1.74 5.69 16.50
CA LYS A 46 -2.03 6.99 17.11
C LYS A 46 -0.71 7.64 17.52
N TYR A 47 -0.42 8.80 16.94
CA TYR A 47 0.72 9.64 17.26
C TYR A 47 0.26 10.91 17.97
N PHE A 48 1.21 11.68 18.50
CA PHE A 48 0.94 12.96 19.17
C PHE A 48 0.15 13.93 18.29
N LEU A 49 0.42 13.97 16.99
CA LEU A 49 -0.26 14.83 16.00
C LEU A 49 -1.44 14.15 15.28
N GLY A 50 -1.96 13.03 15.80
CA GLY A 50 -3.15 12.35 15.26
C GLY A 50 -2.92 10.91 14.79
N TRP A 51 -3.89 10.34 14.08
CA TRP A 51 -3.82 8.97 13.56
C TRP A 51 -3.11 8.93 12.21
N LYS A 52 -2.17 8.00 12.02
CA LYS A 52 -1.43 7.81 10.77
C LYS A 52 -1.42 6.34 10.35
N CYS A 53 -1.28 6.10 9.04
CA CYS A 53 -1.26 4.77 8.44
C CYS A 53 0.18 4.38 8.04
N ILE A 54 0.67 3.24 8.50
CA ILE A 54 1.96 2.64 8.13
C ILE A 54 1.70 1.50 7.16
N TYR A 55 2.39 1.45 6.03
CA TYR A 55 2.25 0.37 5.06
C TYR A 55 2.95 -0.91 5.54
N ILE A 56 2.28 -2.08 5.47
CA ILE A 56 2.82 -3.37 5.96
C ILE A 56 2.62 -4.52 4.96
N ASN A 57 2.59 -4.26 3.66
CA ASN A 57 2.28 -5.32 2.70
C ASN A 57 3.50 -6.21 2.44
N GLN A 58 3.55 -7.41 3.03
CA GLN A 58 4.66 -8.36 2.90
C GLN A 58 4.93 -8.82 1.46
N TRP A 59 3.90 -8.86 0.60
CA TRP A 59 4.03 -9.25 -0.81
C TRP A 59 4.89 -8.28 -1.64
N ASP A 60 5.03 -7.03 -1.21
CA ASP A 60 5.90 -6.08 -1.91
C ASP A 60 7.39 -6.41 -1.66
N GLU A 61 7.73 -7.05 -0.53
CA GLU A 61 9.10 -7.46 -0.16
C GLU A 61 9.63 -8.55 -1.11
N GLU A 62 8.77 -9.51 -1.46
CA GLU A 62 9.08 -10.61 -2.39
C GLU A 62 9.31 -10.13 -3.84
N VAL A 63 8.77 -8.97 -4.21
CA VAL A 63 8.93 -8.35 -5.54
C VAL A 63 10.14 -7.40 -5.58
N GLY A 64 10.99 -7.42 -4.54
CA GLY A 64 12.19 -6.60 -4.45
C GLY A 64 11.92 -5.13 -4.10
N VAL A 65 10.72 -4.82 -3.61
CA VAL A 65 10.42 -3.48 -3.09
C VAL A 65 10.90 -3.41 -1.64
N ASP A 66 11.87 -2.54 -1.38
CA ASP A 66 12.36 -2.29 -0.03
C ASP A 66 11.27 -1.65 0.86
N LEU A 67 10.63 -2.49 1.66
CA LEU A 67 9.59 -2.08 2.61
C LEU A 67 10.14 -1.15 3.69
N ASN A 68 11.38 -1.34 4.14
CA ASN A 68 12.00 -0.46 5.14
C ASN A 68 12.16 0.95 4.58
N LYS A 69 12.56 1.07 3.31
CA LYS A 69 12.62 2.37 2.62
C LYS A 69 11.23 3.02 2.54
N ARG A 70 10.20 2.29 2.12
CA ARG A 70 8.82 2.83 2.05
C ARG A 70 8.24 3.19 3.42
N ILE A 71 8.52 2.40 4.44
CA ILE A 71 8.14 2.70 5.82
C ILE A 71 8.84 3.98 6.27
N ARG A 72 10.15 4.12 5.98
CA ARG A 72 10.93 5.30 6.31
C ARG A 72 10.46 6.54 5.56
N GLU A 73 10.17 6.45 4.26
CA GLU A 73 9.57 7.52 3.45
C GLU A 73 8.19 7.91 4.00
N SER A 74 7.33 6.93 4.27
CA SER A 74 6.02 7.18 4.89
C SER A 74 6.15 7.82 6.28
N THR A 75 7.21 7.48 7.01
CA THR A 75 7.52 8.05 8.33
C THR A 75 8.05 9.49 8.17
N ASN A 76 8.97 9.74 7.24
CA ASN A 76 9.52 11.08 6.97
C ASN A 76 8.44 12.05 6.46
N ASP A 77 7.57 11.61 5.54
CA ASP A 77 6.38 12.37 5.10
C ASP A 77 5.45 12.71 6.28
N CYS A 78 5.44 11.88 7.33
CA CYS A 78 4.63 12.12 8.53
C CYS A 78 5.29 13.05 9.55
N PHE A 79 6.62 13.14 9.59
CA PHE A 79 7.37 13.92 10.59
C PHE A 79 8.14 15.11 10.00
N GLY A 80 8.05 15.36 8.68
CA GLY A 80 8.57 16.55 8.02
C GLY A 80 10.08 16.74 8.21
N LYS A 81 10.88 15.70 7.95
CA LYS A 81 12.34 15.82 7.84
C LYS A 81 12.78 15.71 6.39
#